data_AF-A0A6C0JKG1-F1
#
_entry.id   AF-A0A6C0JKG1-F1
#
_cell.length_a   1.000
_cell.length_b   1.000
_cell.length_c   1.000
_cell.angle_alpha   90.00
_cell.angle_beta   90.00
_cell.angle_gamma   90.00
#
_symmetry.space_group_name_H-M   'P 1'
#
loop_
_entity.id
_entity.type
_entity.pdbx_description
1 polymer ?
#
loop_
_entity_poly.entity_id
_entity_poly.type
_entity_poly.pdbx_seq_one_letter_code
_entity_poly.pdbx_strand_id
1 'polypeptide(L)'
;MKLNCFDFIYLKIETYNMYHNNCKIREMYKLADWIDKTKLNHFILSDNPKAIDYFMDNLQLIDWTMLSINPGAHDLLIKNQDKIDWYYMSSNPSMIQLLYNNMDKVNMRELCKNSAAIDMLLQSQDKICWAYFSENTHPLAIELLSKNLDYVDWWVLSWNPAAIKILTQNIDMINFQALSENPAAIDLLKKYPERIDWTIFSANPAAIEMLKANPKKINWSQLSRNPNPAAMEMLKANQDKIDWNMISCNPTIFVYDYEKIAKRIWFFNEELFAKALHPKRVQYWLDNGLSIDDI
;
A
#
# COMPACT_ATOMS: atom_id res chain seq x y z
N MET A 1 44.30 -16.88 -19.77
CA MET A 1 43.26 -16.27 -20.63
C MET A 1 43.05 -14.85 -20.11
N LYS A 2 43.59 -13.83 -20.81
CA LYS A 2 43.57 -12.44 -20.35
C LYS A 2 42.24 -11.80 -20.77
N LEU A 3 41.35 -11.53 -19.81
CA LEU A 3 40.18 -10.68 -20.02
C LEU A 3 40.66 -9.29 -20.46
N ASN A 4 40.13 -8.77 -21.55
CA ASN A 4 40.55 -7.46 -22.07
C ASN A 4 39.73 -6.33 -21.40
N CYS A 5 40.12 -5.07 -21.60
CA CYS A 5 39.41 -3.93 -20.99
C CYS A 5 37.91 -3.86 -21.33
N PHE A 6 37.47 -4.43 -22.45
CA PHE A 6 36.04 -4.48 -22.81
C PHE A 6 35.28 -5.47 -21.92
N ASP A 7 35.87 -6.62 -21.58
CA ASP A 7 35.25 -7.59 -20.66
C ASP A 7 35.09 -7.01 -19.25
N PHE A 8 36.05 -6.19 -18.81
CA PHE A 8 36.01 -5.52 -17.50
C PHE A 8 34.97 -4.38 -17.43
N ILE A 9 34.78 -3.68 -18.55
CA ILE A 9 33.74 -2.65 -18.68
C ILE A 9 32.36 -3.30 -18.79
N TYR A 10 32.23 -4.43 -19.50
CA TYR A 10 30.98 -5.18 -19.61
C TYR A 10 30.56 -5.79 -18.26
N LEU A 11 31.50 -6.38 -17.50
CA LEU A 11 31.27 -6.84 -16.13
C LEU A 11 30.89 -5.69 -15.19
N LYS A 12 31.50 -4.50 -15.35
CA LYS A 12 31.12 -3.30 -14.58
C LYS A 12 29.76 -2.75 -14.97
N ILE A 13 29.35 -2.85 -16.24
CA ILE A 13 28.03 -2.41 -16.71
C ILE A 13 26.94 -3.41 -16.30
N GLU A 14 27.20 -4.72 -16.35
CA GLU A 14 26.28 -5.73 -15.81
C GLU A 14 26.17 -5.61 -14.30
N THR A 15 27.28 -5.44 -13.56
CA THR A 15 27.17 -5.14 -12.13
C THR A 15 26.49 -3.80 -11.88
N TYR A 16 26.75 -2.74 -12.65
CA TYR A 16 26.08 -1.43 -12.52
C TYR A 16 24.58 -1.49 -12.82
N ASN A 17 24.14 -2.26 -13.83
CA ASN A 17 22.74 -2.51 -14.13
C ASN A 17 22.09 -3.44 -13.10
N MET A 18 22.84 -4.39 -12.55
CA MET A 18 22.43 -5.21 -11.42
C MET A 18 22.35 -4.37 -10.13
N TYR A 19 23.22 -3.38 -9.95
CA TYR A 19 23.24 -2.42 -8.85
C TYR A 19 22.06 -1.45 -9.00
N HIS A 20 21.79 -0.85 -10.15
CA HIS A 20 20.69 0.12 -10.24
C HIS A 20 19.29 -0.51 -10.25
N ASN A 21 19.14 -1.76 -10.72
CA ASN A 21 17.85 -2.46 -10.67
C ASN A 21 17.64 -3.28 -9.38
N ASN A 22 18.70 -3.65 -8.63
CA ASN A 22 18.58 -4.34 -7.33
C ASN A 22 18.92 -3.48 -6.09
N CYS A 23 19.31 -2.21 -6.24
CA CYS A 23 19.60 -1.27 -5.15
C CYS A 23 18.39 -0.40 -4.78
N LYS A 24 17.19 -0.96 -4.87
CA LYS A 24 16.26 -0.75 -3.77
C LYS A 24 16.60 -1.82 -2.75
N ILE A 25 17.03 -1.43 -1.55
CA ILE A 25 16.88 -2.32 -0.40
C ILE A 25 15.39 -2.59 -0.35
N ARG A 26 14.97 -3.71 -0.96
CA ARG A 26 13.59 -4.16 -0.88
C ARG A 26 13.32 -4.27 0.62
N GLU A 27 12.34 -3.52 1.10
CA GLU A 27 11.92 -3.63 2.49
C GLU A 27 11.62 -5.10 2.75
N MET A 28 12.36 -5.68 3.70
CA MET A 28 12.24 -7.10 4.01
C MET A 28 11.38 -7.23 5.25
N TYR A 29 10.26 -7.92 5.11
CA TYR A 29 9.26 -8.05 6.16
C TYR A 29 9.18 -9.48 6.71
N LYS A 30 8.84 -9.58 7.98
CA LYS A 30 8.41 -10.82 8.65
C LYS A 30 7.14 -10.56 9.45
N LEU A 31 6.37 -11.60 9.73
CA LEU A 31 5.23 -11.50 10.65
C LEU A 31 5.71 -11.08 12.04
N ALA A 32 4.94 -10.22 12.72
CA ALA A 32 5.17 -9.90 14.12
C ALA A 32 5.02 -11.15 14.99
N ASP A 33 5.84 -11.29 16.03
CA ASP A 33 5.97 -12.55 16.79
C ASP A 33 4.69 -13.02 17.48
N TRP A 34 3.74 -12.12 17.74
CA TRP A 34 2.47 -12.44 18.38
C TRP A 34 1.37 -12.86 17.39
N ILE A 35 1.63 -12.77 16.07
CA ILE A 35 0.67 -13.14 15.03
C ILE A 35 0.72 -14.65 14.80
N ASP A 36 -0.41 -15.31 15.01
CA ASP A 36 -0.58 -16.74 14.73
C ASP A 36 -0.76 -16.97 13.22
N LYS A 37 0.35 -17.33 12.56
CA LYS A 37 0.39 -17.61 11.12
C LYS A 37 -0.58 -18.71 10.68
N THR A 38 -1.02 -19.60 11.57
CA THR A 38 -1.91 -20.72 11.21
C THR A 38 -3.37 -20.27 11.03
N LYS A 39 -3.71 -19.08 11.52
CA LYS A 39 -5.05 -18.50 11.43
C LYS A 39 -5.19 -17.50 10.28
N LEU A 40 -4.09 -17.13 9.63
CA LEU A 40 -4.12 -16.18 8.52
C LEU A 40 -4.83 -16.78 7.32
N ASN A 41 -5.62 -15.94 6.66
CA ASN A 41 -6.31 -16.28 5.42
C ASN A 41 -5.41 -15.91 4.24
N HIS A 42 -4.83 -16.92 3.58
CA HIS A 42 -3.87 -16.72 2.49
C HIS A 42 -4.47 -16.10 1.22
N PHE A 43 -5.77 -16.27 0.97
CA PHE A 43 -6.47 -15.60 -0.13
C PHE A 43 -6.39 -14.08 0.06
N ILE A 44 -6.78 -13.59 1.24
CA ILE A 44 -6.76 -12.16 1.58
C ILE A 44 -5.31 -11.66 1.72
N LEU A 45 -4.44 -12.46 2.35
CA LEU A 45 -3.04 -12.11 2.57
C LEU A 45 -2.29 -11.88 1.25
N SER A 46 -2.70 -12.53 0.16
CA SER A 46 -2.07 -12.38 -1.16
C SER A 46 -2.20 -10.96 -1.74
N ASP A 47 -3.18 -10.17 -1.31
CA ASP A 47 -3.31 -8.75 -1.65
C ASP A 47 -2.49 -7.83 -0.72
N ASN A 48 -2.01 -8.33 0.41
CA ASN A 48 -1.27 -7.51 1.37
C ASN A 48 0.12 -7.12 0.81
N PRO A 49 0.43 -5.82 0.63
CA PRO A 49 1.65 -5.40 -0.04
C PRO A 49 2.93 -5.73 0.74
N LYS A 50 2.82 -5.99 2.05
CA LYS A 50 3.96 -6.39 2.90
C LYS A 50 4.12 -7.91 3.03
N ALA A 51 3.22 -8.70 2.44
CA ALA A 51 3.28 -10.16 2.52
C ALA A 51 4.22 -10.81 1.49
N ILE A 52 4.79 -10.06 0.55
CA ILE A 52 5.58 -10.65 -0.55
C ILE A 52 6.78 -11.44 -0.02
N ASP A 53 7.49 -10.97 1.02
CA ASP A 53 8.60 -11.74 1.59
C ASP A 53 8.15 -13.03 2.28
N TYR A 54 6.99 -12.99 2.94
CA TYR A 54 6.37 -14.17 3.52
C TYR A 54 6.04 -15.22 2.44
N PHE A 55 5.53 -14.77 1.28
CA PHE A 55 5.24 -15.67 0.16
C PHE A 55 6.47 -16.17 -0.59
N MET A 56 7.58 -15.43 -0.62
CA MET A 56 8.84 -15.92 -1.22
C MET A 56 9.31 -17.24 -0.57
N ASP A 57 9.04 -17.41 0.72
CA ASP A 57 9.36 -18.62 1.47
C ASP A 57 8.21 -19.65 1.46
N ASN A 58 7.04 -19.32 0.88
CA ASN A 58 5.80 -20.13 0.91
C ASN A 58 4.96 -19.99 -0.37
N LEU A 59 5.58 -20.17 -1.55
CA LEU A 59 4.94 -19.92 -2.85
C LEU A 59 3.63 -20.71 -3.08
N GLN A 60 3.49 -21.87 -2.44
CA GLN A 60 2.30 -22.72 -2.52
C GLN A 60 1.05 -22.12 -1.84
N LEU A 61 1.22 -21.10 -1.00
CA LEU A 61 0.13 -20.44 -0.29
C LEU A 61 -0.42 -19.24 -1.07
N ILE A 62 0.19 -18.86 -2.18
CA ILE A 62 -0.22 -17.70 -2.97
C ILE A 62 -1.55 -17.97 -3.65
N ASP A 63 -2.50 -17.07 -3.46
CA ASP A 63 -3.62 -16.89 -4.36
C ASP A 63 -3.23 -15.91 -5.48
N TRP A 64 -3.09 -16.40 -6.71
CA TRP A 64 -2.58 -15.60 -7.83
C TRP A 64 -3.58 -14.55 -8.32
N THR A 65 -4.88 -14.77 -8.11
CA THR A 65 -5.92 -13.80 -8.43
C THR A 65 -5.78 -12.57 -7.54
N MET A 66 -5.69 -12.76 -6.22
CA MET A 66 -5.48 -11.66 -5.27
C MET A 66 -4.07 -11.08 -5.34
N LEU A 67 -3.05 -11.89 -5.64
CA LEU A 67 -1.71 -11.37 -5.89
C LEU A 67 -1.67 -10.42 -7.11
N SER A 68 -2.55 -10.62 -8.10
CA SER A 68 -2.56 -9.82 -9.33
C SER A 68 -2.93 -8.35 -9.09
N ILE A 69 -3.71 -8.02 -8.05
CA ILE A 69 -3.98 -6.64 -7.65
C ILE A 69 -2.89 -6.05 -6.74
N ASN A 70 -2.08 -6.90 -6.09
CA ASN A 70 -1.07 -6.48 -5.11
C ASN A 70 0.04 -5.61 -5.73
N PRO A 71 0.19 -4.33 -5.31
CA PRO A 71 1.19 -3.43 -5.87
C PRO A 71 2.64 -3.79 -5.45
N GLY A 72 2.82 -4.57 -4.39
CA GLY A 72 4.13 -5.08 -3.96
C GLY A 72 4.62 -6.27 -4.78
N ALA A 73 3.75 -6.92 -5.56
CA ALA A 73 4.03 -8.20 -6.21
C ALA A 73 4.68 -8.09 -7.61
N HIS A 74 5.13 -6.90 -8.04
CA HIS A 74 5.64 -6.64 -9.39
C HIS A 74 6.61 -7.72 -9.91
N ASP A 75 7.71 -7.97 -9.19
CA ASP A 75 8.74 -8.93 -9.62
C ASP A 75 8.21 -10.36 -9.71
N LEU A 76 7.28 -10.72 -8.81
CA LEU A 76 6.74 -12.07 -8.73
C LEU A 76 5.75 -12.33 -9.89
N LEU A 77 4.93 -11.33 -10.22
CA LEU A 77 3.99 -11.36 -11.33
C LEU A 77 4.71 -11.34 -12.68
N ILE A 78 5.75 -10.53 -12.86
CA ILE A 78 6.55 -10.49 -14.09
C ILE A 78 7.23 -11.84 -14.38
N LYS A 79 7.66 -12.57 -13.35
CA LYS A 79 8.25 -13.90 -13.48
C LYS A 79 7.24 -15.02 -13.71
N ASN A 80 5.95 -14.79 -13.43
CA ASN A 80 4.88 -15.79 -13.50
C ASN A 80 3.68 -15.24 -14.28
N GLN A 81 3.93 -14.67 -15.47
CA GLN A 81 2.88 -13.99 -16.25
C GLN A 81 1.73 -14.92 -16.68
N ASP A 82 1.99 -16.21 -16.77
CA ASP A 82 1.01 -17.26 -17.06
C ASP A 82 -0.07 -17.40 -15.96
N LYS A 83 0.21 -16.92 -14.75
CA LYS A 83 -0.71 -17.00 -13.60
C LYS A 83 -1.48 -15.70 -13.34
N ILE A 84 -1.23 -14.67 -14.14
CA ILE A 84 -1.86 -13.35 -13.95
C ILE A 84 -3.36 -13.45 -14.22
N ASP A 85 -4.15 -12.93 -13.27
CA ASP A 85 -5.55 -12.61 -13.48
C ASP A 85 -5.67 -11.19 -14.05
N TRP A 86 -5.94 -11.09 -15.36
CA TRP A 86 -5.99 -9.81 -16.07
C TRP A 86 -7.13 -8.90 -15.61
N TYR A 87 -8.21 -9.44 -15.06
CA TYR A 87 -9.31 -8.63 -14.51
C TYR A 87 -8.77 -7.80 -13.33
N TYR A 88 -8.23 -8.46 -12.31
CA TYR A 88 -7.73 -7.79 -11.12
C TYR A 88 -6.43 -7.00 -11.39
N MET A 89 -5.55 -7.53 -12.23
CA MET A 89 -4.31 -6.85 -12.66
C MET A 89 -4.57 -5.47 -13.28
N SER A 90 -5.71 -5.27 -13.93
CA SER A 90 -6.05 -3.98 -14.56
C SER A 90 -6.11 -2.82 -13.56
N SER A 91 -6.38 -3.12 -12.29
CA SER A 91 -6.36 -2.13 -11.19
C SER A 91 -4.98 -1.95 -10.55
N ASN A 92 -3.98 -2.80 -10.86
CA ASN A 92 -2.66 -2.79 -10.22
C ASN A 92 -1.77 -1.66 -10.77
N PRO A 93 -1.44 -0.63 -9.97
CA PRO A 93 -0.65 0.51 -10.44
C PRO A 93 0.80 0.15 -10.77
N SER A 94 1.37 -0.84 -10.08
CA SER A 94 2.75 -1.29 -10.29
C SER A 94 2.93 -2.04 -11.61
N MET A 95 1.83 -2.40 -12.28
CA MET A 95 1.84 -3.23 -13.49
C MET A 95 1.39 -2.47 -14.74
N ILE A 96 1.29 -1.13 -14.66
CA ILE A 96 0.76 -0.29 -15.73
C ILE A 96 1.46 -0.49 -17.09
N GLN A 97 2.79 -0.67 -17.09
CA GLN A 97 3.55 -0.90 -18.32
C GLN A 97 3.19 -2.24 -18.98
N LEU A 98 2.90 -3.27 -18.18
CA LEU A 98 2.47 -4.56 -18.72
C LEU A 98 1.05 -4.45 -19.31
N LEU A 99 0.17 -3.69 -18.68
CA LEU A 99 -1.18 -3.42 -19.17
C LEU A 99 -1.15 -2.72 -20.55
N TYR A 100 -0.29 -1.71 -20.72
CA TYR A 100 -0.12 -1.01 -22.01
C TYR A 100 0.27 -1.93 -23.16
N ASN A 101 1.06 -2.98 -22.87
CA ASN A 101 1.49 -3.95 -23.88
C ASN A 101 0.45 -5.06 -24.15
N ASN A 102 -0.65 -5.12 -23.39
CA ASN A 102 -1.66 -6.19 -23.44
C ASN A 102 -3.09 -5.62 -23.37
N MET A 103 -3.36 -4.51 -24.06
CA MET A 103 -4.63 -3.78 -23.98
C MET A 103 -5.87 -4.61 -24.35
N ASP A 104 -5.71 -5.68 -25.14
CA ASP A 104 -6.77 -6.63 -25.47
C ASP A 104 -7.29 -7.43 -24.26
N LYS A 105 -6.49 -7.54 -23.20
CA LYS A 105 -6.83 -8.28 -21.96
C LYS A 105 -7.30 -7.37 -20.83
N VAL A 106 -7.14 -6.06 -20.98
CA VAL A 106 -7.39 -5.09 -19.91
C VAL A 106 -8.89 -4.95 -19.67
N ASN A 107 -9.29 -5.04 -18.41
CA ASN A 107 -10.64 -4.69 -18.01
C ASN A 107 -10.77 -3.17 -17.81
N MET A 108 -11.53 -2.51 -18.68
CA MET A 108 -11.67 -1.05 -18.65
C MET A 108 -12.28 -0.50 -17.35
N ARG A 109 -13.17 -1.24 -16.68
CA ARG A 109 -13.78 -0.78 -15.42
C ARG A 109 -12.73 -0.75 -14.30
N GLU A 110 -11.95 -1.81 -14.19
CA GLU A 110 -10.86 -1.94 -13.22
C GLU A 110 -9.74 -0.91 -13.50
N LEU A 111 -9.42 -0.70 -14.76
CA LEU A 111 -8.45 0.30 -15.21
C LEU A 111 -8.85 1.73 -14.86
N CYS A 112 -10.16 2.06 -14.87
CA CYS A 112 -10.64 3.39 -14.48
C CYS A 112 -10.30 3.75 -13.03
N LYS A 113 -10.16 2.76 -12.13
CA LYS A 113 -9.74 2.97 -10.75
C LYS A 113 -8.24 3.19 -10.62
N ASN A 114 -7.45 2.67 -11.55
CA ASN A 114 -6.01 2.68 -11.53
C ASN A 114 -5.46 4.11 -11.75
N SER A 115 -4.94 4.72 -10.69
CA SER A 115 -4.39 6.09 -10.77
C SER A 115 -3.16 6.19 -11.68
N ALA A 116 -2.41 5.10 -11.86
CA ALA A 116 -1.27 5.05 -12.78
C ALA A 116 -1.68 5.03 -14.26
N ALA A 117 -2.95 4.72 -14.56
CA ALA A 117 -3.49 4.68 -15.92
C ALA A 117 -4.06 6.03 -16.40
N ILE A 118 -3.90 7.11 -15.62
CA ILE A 118 -4.56 8.40 -15.91
C ILE A 118 -4.26 8.94 -17.30
N ASP A 119 -3.01 8.87 -17.77
CA ASP A 119 -2.61 9.43 -19.06
C ASP A 119 -3.38 8.77 -20.22
N MET A 120 -3.64 7.48 -20.10
CA MET A 120 -4.41 6.72 -21.07
C MET A 120 -5.91 7.00 -20.95
N LEU A 121 -6.44 7.09 -19.73
CA LEU A 121 -7.84 7.41 -19.49
C LEU A 121 -8.20 8.81 -20.04
N LEU A 122 -7.29 9.79 -19.90
CA LEU A 122 -7.47 11.13 -20.45
C LEU A 122 -7.43 11.18 -21.98
N GLN A 123 -6.74 10.23 -22.63
CA GLN A 123 -6.73 10.09 -24.09
C GLN A 123 -7.98 9.38 -24.64
N SER A 124 -8.72 8.66 -23.80
CA SER A 124 -9.92 7.90 -24.18
C SER A 124 -11.07 8.17 -23.22
N GLN A 125 -11.40 9.45 -23.03
CA GLN A 125 -12.42 9.88 -22.07
C GLN A 125 -13.81 9.30 -22.37
N ASP A 126 -14.10 9.02 -23.64
CA ASP A 126 -15.33 8.36 -24.09
C ASP A 126 -15.51 6.94 -23.51
N LYS A 127 -14.42 6.31 -23.06
CA LYS A 127 -14.41 4.96 -22.47
C LYS A 127 -14.41 4.96 -20.95
N ILE A 128 -14.41 6.13 -20.31
CA ILE A 128 -14.38 6.23 -18.85
C ILE A 128 -15.67 5.67 -18.26
N CYS A 129 -15.54 4.68 -17.38
CA CYS A 129 -16.63 4.21 -16.55
C CYS A 129 -16.68 5.06 -15.28
N TRP A 130 -17.50 6.12 -15.28
CA TRP A 130 -17.51 7.16 -14.24
C TRP A 130 -17.70 6.64 -12.81
N ALA A 131 -18.52 5.62 -12.60
CA ALA A 131 -18.71 5.01 -11.28
C ALA A 131 -17.38 4.46 -10.71
N TYR A 132 -16.60 3.76 -11.53
CA TYR A 132 -15.29 3.23 -11.14
C TYR A 132 -14.22 4.33 -11.13
N PHE A 133 -14.30 5.28 -12.05
CA PHE A 133 -13.39 6.43 -12.09
C PHE A 133 -13.53 7.34 -10.86
N SER A 134 -14.69 7.31 -10.17
CA SER A 134 -14.92 8.03 -8.92
C SER A 134 -14.00 7.58 -7.77
N GLU A 135 -13.42 6.38 -7.88
CA GLU A 135 -12.41 5.86 -6.96
C GLU A 135 -10.99 6.35 -7.29
N ASN A 136 -10.75 6.85 -8.50
CA ASN A 136 -9.42 7.21 -8.95
C ASN A 136 -8.87 8.38 -8.13
N THR A 137 -7.68 8.18 -7.55
CA THR A 137 -7.05 9.12 -6.63
C THR A 137 -6.07 10.07 -7.31
N HIS A 138 -5.84 9.93 -8.63
CA HIS A 138 -4.93 10.81 -9.35
C HIS A 138 -5.45 12.27 -9.36
N PRO A 139 -4.61 13.30 -9.13
CA PRO A 139 -5.07 14.69 -9.11
C PRO A 139 -5.86 15.13 -10.35
N LEU A 140 -5.42 14.71 -11.54
CA LEU A 140 -6.14 14.99 -12.80
C LEU A 140 -7.48 14.26 -12.88
N ALA A 141 -7.61 13.07 -12.27
CA ALA A 141 -8.90 12.38 -12.18
C ALA A 141 -9.86 13.16 -11.28
N ILE A 142 -9.40 13.62 -10.12
CA ILE A 142 -10.18 14.47 -9.21
C ILE A 142 -10.62 15.76 -9.90
N GLU A 143 -9.74 16.40 -10.68
CA GLU A 143 -10.11 17.58 -11.47
C GLU A 143 -11.22 17.25 -12.47
N LEU A 144 -11.10 16.14 -13.21
CA LEU A 144 -12.11 15.71 -14.17
C LEU A 144 -13.45 15.37 -13.50
N LEU A 145 -13.44 14.67 -12.37
CA LEU A 145 -14.62 14.37 -11.56
C LEU A 145 -15.32 15.66 -11.08
N SER A 146 -14.55 16.65 -10.63
CA SER A 146 -15.09 17.93 -10.15
C SER A 146 -15.86 18.72 -11.23
N LYS A 147 -15.55 18.48 -12.51
CA LYS A 147 -16.23 19.10 -13.65
C LYS A 147 -17.44 18.29 -14.16
N ASN A 148 -17.63 17.08 -13.67
CA ASN A 148 -18.61 16.10 -14.18
C ASN A 148 -19.42 15.43 -13.06
N LEU A 149 -19.86 16.22 -12.07
CA LEU A 149 -20.53 15.72 -10.86
C LEU A 149 -21.84 14.95 -11.13
N ASP A 150 -22.47 15.15 -12.28
CA ASP A 150 -23.71 14.44 -12.64
C ASP A 150 -23.48 12.95 -12.95
N TYR A 151 -22.24 12.55 -13.23
CA TYR A 151 -21.88 11.17 -13.61
C TYR A 151 -21.18 10.40 -12.50
N VAL A 152 -20.76 11.06 -11.42
CA VAL A 152 -19.99 10.43 -10.36
C VAL A 152 -20.89 9.52 -9.52
N ASP A 153 -20.31 8.44 -9.01
CA ASP A 153 -20.96 7.64 -7.99
C ASP A 153 -20.63 8.25 -6.63
N TRP A 154 -21.63 8.85 -5.98
CA TRP A 154 -21.43 9.54 -4.69
C TRP A 154 -21.14 8.60 -3.53
N TRP A 155 -21.56 7.33 -3.58
CA TRP A 155 -21.14 6.35 -2.59
C TRP A 155 -19.65 6.08 -2.74
N VAL A 156 -19.18 5.87 -3.97
CA VAL A 156 -17.75 5.64 -4.26
C VAL A 156 -16.90 6.88 -3.98
N LEU A 157 -17.36 8.05 -4.38
CA LEU A 157 -16.63 9.29 -4.16
C LEU A 157 -16.49 9.62 -2.66
N SER A 158 -17.48 9.23 -1.83
CA SER A 158 -17.47 9.51 -0.39
C SER A 158 -16.36 8.79 0.36
N TRP A 159 -15.94 7.59 -0.08
CA TRP A 159 -14.79 6.91 0.53
C TRP A 159 -13.44 7.32 -0.07
N ASN A 160 -13.41 7.99 -1.23
CA ASN A 160 -12.19 8.45 -1.88
C ASN A 160 -11.52 9.61 -1.10
N PRO A 161 -10.33 9.41 -0.50
CA PRO A 161 -9.67 10.44 0.29
C PRO A 161 -9.20 11.64 -0.54
N ALA A 162 -8.88 11.45 -1.83
CA ALA A 162 -8.46 12.52 -2.72
C ALA A 162 -9.63 13.44 -3.13
N ALA A 163 -10.89 13.00 -2.94
CA ALA A 163 -12.08 13.76 -3.27
C ALA A 163 -12.62 14.64 -2.12
N ILE A 164 -11.92 14.74 -0.97
CA ILE A 164 -12.44 15.43 0.22
C ILE A 164 -12.91 16.87 -0.03
N LYS A 165 -12.26 17.59 -0.95
CA LYS A 165 -12.66 18.94 -1.35
C LYS A 165 -14.01 18.95 -2.07
N ILE A 166 -14.24 18.02 -2.99
CA ILE A 166 -15.52 17.86 -3.70
C ILE A 166 -16.62 17.54 -2.68
N LEU A 167 -16.36 16.59 -1.77
CA LEU A 167 -17.31 16.19 -0.74
C LEU A 167 -17.70 17.37 0.16
N THR A 168 -16.71 18.13 0.65
CA THR A 168 -16.96 19.28 1.54
C THR A 168 -17.81 20.38 0.88
N GLN A 169 -17.77 20.49 -0.44
CA GLN A 169 -18.57 21.45 -1.21
C GLN A 169 -19.99 20.94 -1.54
N ASN A 170 -20.26 19.65 -1.35
CA ASN A 170 -21.49 18.97 -1.76
C ASN A 170 -22.03 18.07 -0.63
N ILE A 171 -22.16 18.62 0.57
CA ILE A 171 -22.51 17.86 1.79
C ILE A 171 -23.77 17.02 1.63
N ASP A 172 -24.79 17.54 0.95
CA ASP A 172 -26.10 16.87 0.79
C ASP A 172 -26.01 15.61 -0.07
N MET A 173 -24.96 15.46 -0.88
CA MET A 173 -24.74 14.31 -1.74
C MET A 173 -23.91 13.21 -1.07
N ILE A 174 -23.30 13.49 0.09
CA ILE A 174 -22.39 12.57 0.75
C ILE A 174 -23.12 11.33 1.26
N ASN A 175 -22.56 10.17 0.97
CA ASN A 175 -22.91 8.95 1.67
C ASN A 175 -22.05 8.83 2.95
N PHE A 176 -22.66 9.10 4.11
CA PHE A 176 -21.95 9.14 5.39
C PHE A 176 -21.44 7.77 5.88
N GLN A 177 -22.06 6.68 5.42
CA GLN A 177 -21.52 5.35 5.65
C GLN A 177 -20.16 5.26 4.97
N ALA A 178 -20.07 5.38 3.64
CA ALA A 178 -18.80 5.36 2.92
C ALA A 178 -17.78 6.41 3.43
N LEU A 179 -18.25 7.62 3.77
CA LEU A 179 -17.41 8.68 4.35
C LEU A 179 -16.76 8.25 5.68
N SER A 180 -17.43 7.42 6.49
CA SER A 180 -16.92 7.00 7.80
C SER A 180 -15.61 6.23 7.70
N GLU A 181 -15.36 5.52 6.59
CA GLU A 181 -14.08 4.85 6.37
C GLU A 181 -13.00 5.77 5.77
N ASN A 182 -13.38 6.95 5.25
CA ASN A 182 -12.46 7.87 4.59
C ASN A 182 -11.50 8.57 5.58
N PRO A 183 -10.18 8.34 5.52
CA PRO A 183 -9.24 8.93 6.46
C PRO A 183 -9.09 10.44 6.32
N ALA A 184 -9.34 11.00 5.13
CA ALA A 184 -9.30 12.44 4.91
C ALA A 184 -10.55 13.16 5.46
N ALA A 185 -11.61 12.42 5.80
CA ALA A 185 -12.88 12.97 6.25
C ALA A 185 -13.01 13.15 7.77
N ILE A 186 -11.95 12.89 8.55
CA ILE A 186 -12.05 12.89 10.02
C ILE A 186 -12.62 14.19 10.60
N ASP A 187 -12.22 15.35 10.07
CA ASP A 187 -12.71 16.64 10.54
C ASP A 187 -14.13 16.96 10.07
N LEU A 188 -14.55 16.39 8.93
CA LEU A 188 -15.92 16.48 8.45
C LEU A 188 -16.85 15.59 9.31
N LEU A 189 -16.43 14.37 9.60
CA LEU A 189 -17.17 13.44 10.47
C LEU A 189 -17.36 13.99 11.89
N LYS A 190 -16.37 14.71 12.44
CA LYS A 190 -16.51 15.40 13.74
C LYS A 190 -17.64 16.44 13.77
N LYS A 191 -18.01 17.03 12.62
CA LYS A 191 -19.12 18.00 12.52
C LYS A 191 -20.49 17.32 12.48
N TYR A 192 -20.55 16.04 12.15
CA TYR A 192 -21.78 15.25 12.03
C TYR A 192 -21.65 13.91 12.79
N PRO A 193 -21.36 13.95 14.11
CA PRO A 193 -21.06 12.75 14.90
C PRO A 193 -22.20 11.73 14.93
N GLU A 194 -23.44 12.18 14.76
CA GLU A 194 -24.66 11.36 14.68
C GLU A 194 -24.78 10.56 13.38
N ARG A 195 -24.04 10.95 12.33
CA ARG A 195 -24.04 10.27 11.02
C ARG A 195 -22.90 9.28 10.84
N ILE A 196 -22.01 9.16 11.83
CA ILE A 196 -20.89 8.22 11.77
C ILE A 196 -21.41 6.78 11.85
N ASP A 197 -21.09 5.97 10.85
CA ASP A 197 -21.21 4.52 10.94
C ASP A 197 -20.00 3.97 11.70
N TRP A 198 -20.18 3.74 13.00
CA TRP A 198 -19.12 3.28 13.91
C TRP A 198 -18.54 1.91 13.55
N THR A 199 -19.28 1.08 12.79
CA THR A 199 -18.79 -0.23 12.37
C THR A 199 -17.60 -0.05 11.44
N ILE A 200 -17.79 0.59 10.30
CA ILE A 200 -16.72 0.81 9.31
C ILE A 200 -15.76 1.95 9.71
N PHE A 201 -16.20 2.89 10.54
CA PHE A 201 -15.32 3.89 11.15
C PHE A 201 -14.19 3.23 11.97
N SER A 202 -14.41 2.02 12.50
CA SER A 202 -13.37 1.26 13.21
C SER A 202 -12.21 0.84 12.30
N ALA A 203 -12.41 0.76 10.98
CA ALA A 203 -11.34 0.50 10.00
C ALA A 203 -10.57 1.79 9.60
N ASN A 204 -11.11 2.98 9.88
CA ASN A 204 -10.52 4.25 9.49
C ASN A 204 -9.23 4.53 10.31
N PRO A 205 -8.05 4.66 9.67
CA PRO A 205 -6.80 4.87 10.40
C PRO A 205 -6.71 6.23 11.10
N ALA A 206 -7.47 7.24 10.67
CA ALA A 206 -7.51 8.55 11.32
C ALA A 206 -8.47 8.57 12.54
N ALA A 207 -9.28 7.53 12.74
CA ALA A 207 -10.33 7.49 13.77
C ALA A 207 -9.84 7.07 15.17
N ILE A 208 -8.57 6.66 15.32
CA ILE A 208 -8.13 5.91 16.50
C ILE A 208 -8.38 6.63 17.83
N GLU A 209 -8.19 7.95 17.89
CA GLU A 209 -8.43 8.73 19.10
C GLU A 209 -9.93 8.82 19.44
N MET A 210 -10.79 8.94 18.43
CA MET A 210 -12.24 8.92 18.63
C MET A 210 -12.74 7.53 19.07
N LEU A 211 -12.13 6.46 18.56
CA LEU A 211 -12.41 5.08 18.96
C LEU A 211 -11.99 4.82 20.42
N LYS A 212 -10.79 5.27 20.82
CA LYS A 212 -10.32 5.19 22.22
C LYS A 212 -11.23 5.92 23.19
N ALA A 213 -11.77 7.08 22.79
CA ALA A 213 -12.74 7.83 23.60
C ALA A 213 -14.12 7.16 23.66
N ASN A 214 -14.42 6.23 22.74
CA ASN A 214 -15.72 5.56 22.62
C ASN A 214 -15.57 4.02 22.55
N PRO A 215 -14.98 3.36 23.56
CA PRO A 215 -14.57 1.96 23.46
C PRO A 215 -15.73 1.00 23.20
N LYS A 216 -16.95 1.34 23.65
CA LYS A 216 -18.16 0.54 23.40
C LYS A 216 -18.64 0.55 21.94
N LYS A 217 -18.15 1.49 21.12
CA LYS A 217 -18.50 1.63 19.71
C LYS A 217 -17.50 0.95 18.77
N ILE A 218 -16.43 0.39 19.31
CA ILE A 218 -15.41 -0.29 18.52
C ILE A 218 -15.98 -1.59 17.96
N ASN A 219 -15.99 -1.70 16.64
CA ASN A 219 -16.15 -2.97 15.97
C ASN A 219 -14.76 -3.64 15.80
N TRP A 220 -14.51 -4.71 16.54
CA TRP A 220 -13.20 -5.37 16.57
C TRP A 220 -12.82 -6.09 15.27
N SER A 221 -13.81 -6.58 14.51
CA SER A 221 -13.57 -7.15 13.18
C SER A 221 -13.05 -6.08 12.22
N GLN A 222 -13.69 -4.91 12.20
CA GLN A 222 -13.25 -3.77 11.38
C GLN A 222 -11.96 -3.13 11.91
N LEU A 223 -11.74 -3.10 13.23
CA LEU A 223 -10.46 -2.67 13.81
C LEU A 223 -9.30 -3.59 13.40
N SER A 224 -9.57 -4.88 13.19
CA SER A 224 -8.54 -5.86 12.79
C SER A 224 -7.88 -5.51 11.46
N ARG A 225 -8.59 -4.84 10.53
CA ARG A 225 -8.01 -4.33 9.27
C ARG A 225 -7.50 -2.89 9.34
N ASN A 226 -7.59 -2.22 10.49
CA ASN A 226 -7.16 -0.83 10.64
C ASN A 226 -5.62 -0.74 10.63
N PRO A 227 -5.01 -0.02 9.67
CA PRO A 227 -3.55 0.03 9.53
C PRO A 227 -2.87 1.02 10.49
N ASN A 228 -3.61 1.64 11.42
CA ASN A 228 -3.00 2.51 12.43
C ASN A 228 -2.21 1.68 13.45
N PRO A 229 -0.93 2.00 13.73
CA PRO A 229 -0.13 1.26 14.73
C PRO A 229 -0.77 1.19 16.12
N ALA A 230 -1.50 2.21 16.56
CA ALA A 230 -2.21 2.17 17.83
C ALA A 230 -3.41 1.20 17.82
N ALA A 231 -4.02 0.92 16.67
CA ALA A 231 -5.01 -0.16 16.54
C ALA A 231 -4.33 -1.52 16.73
N MET A 232 -3.11 -1.71 16.22
CA MET A 232 -2.34 -2.94 16.45
C MET A 232 -2.02 -3.19 17.91
N GLU A 233 -1.64 -2.16 18.67
CA GLU A 233 -1.43 -2.30 20.12
C GLU A 233 -2.72 -2.70 20.84
N MET A 234 -3.87 -2.15 20.42
CA MET A 234 -5.16 -2.54 20.97
C MET A 234 -5.51 -4.01 20.65
N LEU A 235 -5.25 -4.48 19.43
CA LEU A 235 -5.46 -5.87 19.02
C LEU A 235 -4.53 -6.84 19.75
N LYS A 236 -3.24 -6.48 19.89
CA LYS A 236 -2.25 -7.26 20.63
C LYS A 236 -2.63 -7.46 22.09
N ALA A 237 -3.24 -6.45 22.71
CA ALA A 237 -3.77 -6.52 24.07
C ALA A 237 -5.12 -7.27 24.19
N ASN A 238 -5.81 -7.55 23.07
CA ASN A 238 -7.14 -8.15 23.02
C ASN A 238 -7.21 -9.27 21.96
N GLN A 239 -6.28 -10.22 22.03
CA GLN A 239 -6.13 -11.24 20.99
C GLN A 239 -7.39 -12.12 20.80
N ASP A 240 -8.24 -12.23 21.82
CA ASP A 240 -9.53 -12.90 21.80
C ASP A 240 -10.54 -12.26 20.84
N LYS A 241 -10.35 -10.98 20.49
CA LYS A 241 -11.27 -10.19 19.65
C LYS A 241 -10.82 -10.06 18.21
N ILE A 242 -9.66 -10.62 17.87
CA ILE A 242 -9.09 -10.52 16.53
C ILE A 242 -9.95 -11.30 15.54
N ASP A 243 -10.36 -10.62 14.47
CA ASP A 243 -10.86 -11.27 13.29
C ASP A 243 -9.68 -11.60 12.37
N TRP A 244 -9.36 -12.89 12.28
CA TRP A 244 -8.18 -13.37 11.56
C TRP A 244 -8.29 -13.24 10.04
N ASN A 245 -9.52 -13.18 9.48
CA ASN A 245 -9.70 -12.88 8.07
C ASN A 245 -9.36 -11.40 7.81
N MET A 246 -9.89 -10.50 8.63
CA MET A 246 -9.67 -9.05 8.48
C MET A 246 -8.23 -8.64 8.80
N ILE A 247 -7.59 -9.25 9.80
CA ILE A 247 -6.18 -8.93 10.12
C ILE A 247 -5.22 -9.36 9.00
N SER A 248 -5.61 -10.32 8.14
CA SER A 248 -4.75 -10.83 7.07
C SER A 248 -4.46 -9.78 5.98
N CYS A 249 -5.39 -8.85 5.70
CA CYS A 249 -5.11 -7.72 4.81
C CYS A 249 -4.39 -6.56 5.50
N ASN A 250 -4.21 -6.61 6.83
CA ASN A 250 -3.61 -5.51 7.56
C ASN A 250 -2.08 -5.51 7.39
N PRO A 251 -1.47 -4.50 6.73
CA PRO A 251 -0.03 -4.48 6.49
C PRO A 251 0.78 -4.37 7.78
N THR A 252 0.22 -3.89 8.88
CA THR A 252 0.95 -3.69 10.14
C THR A 252 1.18 -4.98 10.94
N ILE A 253 0.67 -6.13 10.47
CA ILE A 253 1.11 -7.45 11.00
C ILE A 253 2.54 -7.79 10.60
N PHE A 254 3.09 -7.07 9.63
CA PHE A 254 4.46 -7.23 9.15
C PHE A 254 5.39 -6.19 9.75
N VAL A 255 6.50 -6.66 10.32
CA VAL A 255 7.59 -5.84 10.88
C VAL A 255 8.85 -6.05 10.07
N TYR A 256 9.80 -5.11 10.15
CA TYR A 256 11.09 -5.26 9.47
C TYR A 256 11.84 -6.49 9.99
N ASP A 257 12.35 -7.29 9.05
CA ASP A 257 13.28 -8.37 9.36
C ASP A 257 14.71 -7.82 9.36
N TYR A 258 15.08 -7.18 10.47
CA TYR A 258 16.40 -6.57 10.62
C TYR A 258 17.55 -7.57 10.43
N GLU A 259 17.36 -8.84 10.75
CA GLU A 259 18.38 -9.87 10.53
C GLU A 259 18.58 -10.13 9.03
N LYS A 260 17.49 -10.29 8.27
CA LYS A 260 17.55 -10.51 6.82
C LYS A 260 18.07 -9.28 6.09
N ILE A 261 17.65 -8.08 6.53
CA ILE A 261 18.18 -6.80 6.03
C ILE A 261 19.68 -6.71 6.31
N ALA A 262 20.12 -6.92 7.55
CA ALA A 262 21.53 -6.86 7.94
C ALA A 262 22.40 -7.81 7.10
N LYS A 263 21.96 -9.06 6.93
CA LYS A 263 22.66 -10.05 6.09
C LYS A 263 22.78 -9.60 4.63
N ARG A 264 21.74 -8.98 4.07
CA ARG A 264 21.74 -8.50 2.68
C ARG A 264 22.63 -7.29 2.48
N ILE A 265 22.59 -6.32 3.40
CA ILE A 265 23.37 -5.08 3.30
C ILE A 265 24.83 -5.27 3.73
N TRP A 266 25.17 -6.36 4.42
CA TRP A 266 26.52 -6.63 4.90
C TRP A 266 27.58 -6.57 3.80
N PHE A 267 27.22 -6.89 2.56
CA PHE A 267 28.13 -6.75 1.42
C PHE A 267 28.62 -5.30 1.21
N PHE A 268 27.79 -4.31 1.57
CA PHE A 268 28.08 -2.88 1.46
C PHE A 268 28.55 -2.26 2.78
N ASN A 269 28.99 -3.08 3.75
CA ASN A 269 29.27 -2.63 5.11
C ASN A 269 30.24 -1.44 5.16
N GLU A 270 31.33 -1.48 4.39
CA GLU A 270 32.31 -0.40 4.33
C GLU A 270 31.72 0.91 3.76
N GLU A 271 30.96 0.83 2.67
CA GLU A 271 30.30 1.99 2.06
C GLU A 271 29.22 2.57 2.97
N LEU A 272 28.49 1.70 3.67
CA LEU A 272 27.46 2.08 4.62
C LEU A 272 28.08 2.81 5.81
N PHE A 273 29.16 2.28 6.39
CA PHE A 273 29.91 2.97 7.45
C PHE A 273 30.48 4.31 6.97
N ALA A 274 31.10 4.35 5.80
CA ALA A 274 31.67 5.58 5.24
C ALA A 274 30.62 6.69 5.03
N LYS A 275 29.37 6.32 4.68
CA LYS A 275 28.25 7.28 4.52
C LYS A 275 27.54 7.60 5.83
N ALA A 276 27.27 6.60 6.67
CA ALA A 276 26.53 6.75 7.91
C ALA A 276 27.37 7.50 8.96
N LEU A 277 28.65 7.15 9.09
CA LEU A 277 29.60 7.77 9.99
C LEU A 277 30.46 8.84 9.30
N HIS A 278 30.00 9.39 8.18
CA HIS A 278 30.69 10.50 7.52
C HIS A 278 30.82 11.68 8.52
N PRO A 279 31.99 12.32 8.67
CA PRO A 279 32.21 13.33 9.70
C PRO A 279 31.17 14.45 9.75
N LYS A 280 30.68 14.91 8.59
CA LYS A 280 29.60 15.92 8.53
C LYS A 280 28.28 15.44 9.18
N ARG A 281 27.95 14.16 9.07
CA ARG A 281 26.72 13.58 9.60
C ARG A 281 26.85 13.31 11.09
N VAL A 282 28.00 12.80 11.51
CA VAL A 282 28.36 12.67 12.93
C VAL A 282 28.32 14.04 13.61
N GLN A 283 28.94 15.07 13.00
CA GLN A 283 28.88 16.43 13.53
C GLN A 283 27.44 16.96 13.62
N TYR A 284 26.63 16.73 12.58
CA TYR A 284 25.21 17.10 12.61
C TYR A 284 24.47 16.44 13.80
N TRP A 285 24.73 15.17 14.11
CA TRP A 285 24.12 14.50 15.26
C TRP A 285 24.58 15.08 16.59
N LEU A 286 25.88 15.35 16.74
CA LEU A 286 26.44 16.01 17.93
C LEU A 286 25.82 17.40 18.14
N ASP A 287 25.71 18.20 17.07
CA ASP A 287 25.11 19.53 17.09
C ASP A 287 23.61 19.48 17.48
N ASN A 288 22.95 18.34 17.29
CA ASN A 288 21.55 18.09 17.65
C ASN A 288 21.39 17.32 18.97
N GLY A 289 22.45 17.22 19.79
CA GLY A 289 22.36 16.74 21.17
C GLY A 289 22.49 15.23 21.35
N LEU A 290 22.90 14.48 20.32
CA LEU A 290 23.39 13.11 20.53
C LEU A 290 24.81 13.16 21.08
N SER A 291 25.14 12.26 22.01
CA SER A 291 26.53 12.09 22.44
C SER A 291 27.28 11.19 21.46
N ILE A 292 28.61 11.23 21.50
CA ILE A 292 29.42 10.31 20.68
C ILE A 292 29.23 8.84 21.08
N ASP A 293 28.81 8.58 22.32
CA ASP A 293 28.50 7.23 22.81
C ASP A 293 27.14 6.73 22.29
N ASP A 294 26.29 7.64 21.79
CA ASP A 294 24.98 7.33 21.19
C ASP A 294 25.04 7.12 19.67
N ILE A 295 26.21 7.36 19.03
CA ILE A 295 26.44 7.32 17.56
C ILE A 295 27.15 6.04 17.14
#